data_AF-A0AAV9XTI6-F1
#
_entry.id   AF-A0AAV9XTI6-F1
#
_cell.length_a   1.000
_cell.length_b   1.000
_cell.length_c   1.000
_cell.angle_alpha   90.00
_cell.angle_beta   90.00
_cell.angle_gamma   90.00
#
_symmetry.space_group_name_H-M   'P 1'
#
loop_
_entity.id
_entity.type
_entity.pdbx_description
1 polymer ?
#
loop_
_entity_poly.entity_id
_entity_poly.type
_entity_poly.pdbx_seq_one_letter_code
_entity_poly.pdbx_strand_id
1 'polypeptide(L)'
;MINRGIKHIIICTLINIFCLYKVKCEGNLTINGKIEAPSFSFENTRIFISGRPSQIRPNSDGFFKITNLPVGNYLLRIIDLDFVYNTYEIQVFEQATNGRNTLLYKKFVFDILSGIPGERISGNDLHIKPLYSTKEENKSELLSSVLSLLKNPLVVITLISLCITYALPMLQDSLDAEAMEEITGSIPGGKLKI
;
A
#
# COMPACT_ATOMS: atom_id res chain seq x y z
N MET A 1 -28.69 -54.19 30.33
CA MET A 1 -28.66 -53.28 29.15
C MET A 1 -27.82 -52.00 29.38
N ILE A 2 -26.76 -52.01 30.20
CA ILE A 2 -26.01 -50.78 30.59
C ILE A 2 -24.71 -50.58 29.77
N ASN A 3 -24.33 -51.51 28.89
CA ASN A 3 -22.95 -51.59 28.38
C ASN A 3 -22.67 -50.91 27.02
N ARG A 4 -23.65 -50.21 26.42
CA ARG A 4 -23.48 -49.53 25.11
C ARG A 4 -23.14 -48.04 25.21
N GLY A 5 -23.60 -47.34 26.25
CA GLY A 5 -23.36 -45.90 26.42
C GLY A 5 -21.91 -45.55 26.78
N ILE A 6 -21.27 -46.39 27.61
CA ILE A 6 -19.90 -46.16 28.09
C ILE A 6 -18.86 -46.25 26.95
N LYS A 7 -19.10 -47.10 25.95
CA LYS A 7 -18.19 -47.26 24.80
C LYS A 7 -18.14 -46.01 23.91
N HIS A 8 -19.26 -45.30 23.72
CA HIS A 8 -19.27 -44.09 22.90
C HIS A 8 -18.59 -42.90 23.57
N ILE A 9 -18.73 -42.76 24.89
CA ILE A 9 -18.08 -41.66 25.64
C ILE A 9 -16.55 -41.81 25.57
N ILE A 10 -16.03 -43.03 25.76
CA ILE A 10 -14.59 -43.31 25.73
C ILE A 10 -13.99 -43.00 24.35
N ILE A 11 -14.69 -43.34 23.26
CA ILE A 11 -14.24 -43.07 21.89
C ILE A 11 -14.20 -41.57 21.60
N CYS A 12 -15.21 -40.79 22.03
CA CYS A 12 -15.20 -39.33 21.85
C CYS A 12 -14.09 -38.63 22.65
N THR A 13 -13.78 -39.10 23.87
CA THR A 13 -12.64 -38.56 24.63
C THR A 13 -11.29 -38.92 24.02
N LEU A 14 -11.11 -40.13 23.48
CA LEU A 14 -9.85 -40.53 22.85
C LEU A 14 -9.58 -39.80 21.54
N ILE A 15 -10.62 -39.50 20.74
CA ILE A 15 -10.48 -38.71 19.50
C ILE A 15 -10.08 -37.26 19.82
N ASN A 16 -10.63 -36.66 20.87
CA ASN A 16 -10.22 -35.32 21.32
C ASN A 16 -8.76 -35.30 21.83
N ILE A 17 -8.30 -36.37 22.48
CA ILE A 17 -6.92 -36.49 22.95
C ILE A 17 -5.94 -36.66 21.79
N PHE A 18 -6.31 -37.41 20.74
CA PHE A 18 -5.43 -37.61 19.57
C PHE A 18 -5.28 -36.34 18.71
N CYS A 19 -6.28 -35.45 18.68
CA CYS A 19 -6.14 -34.13 18.05
C CYS A 19 -5.21 -33.17 18.80
N LEU A 20 -4.90 -33.43 20.08
CA LEU A 20 -4.03 -32.59 20.90
C LEU A 20 -2.55 -33.00 20.89
N TYR A 21 -2.21 -34.14 20.29
CA TYR A 21 -0.82 -34.48 19.99
C TYR A 21 -0.33 -33.64 18.79
N LYS A 22 -0.21 -32.33 18.99
CA LYS A 22 0.73 -31.52 18.23
C LYS A 22 2.11 -32.07 18.54
N VAL A 23 2.67 -32.83 17.61
CA VAL A 23 4.10 -33.20 17.64
C VAL A 23 4.86 -31.90 17.83
N LYS A 24 5.47 -31.76 19.01
CA LYS A 24 6.24 -30.59 19.38
C LYS A 24 7.57 -30.71 18.64
N CYS A 25 7.61 -30.20 17.42
CA CYS A 25 8.82 -30.10 16.64
C CYS A 25 9.80 -29.19 17.40
N GLU A 26 10.82 -29.77 18.03
CA GLU A 26 11.88 -29.04 18.73
C GLU A 26 12.85 -28.43 17.69
N GLY A 27 12.38 -27.38 17.02
CA GLY A 27 13.19 -26.59 16.10
C GLY A 27 12.94 -25.11 16.30
N ASN A 28 13.99 -24.36 16.64
CA ASN A 28 13.91 -22.90 16.70
C ASN A 28 14.19 -22.33 15.31
N LEU A 29 13.21 -22.39 14.41
CA LEU A 29 13.32 -21.70 13.12
C LEU A 29 13.31 -20.18 13.37
N THR A 30 14.28 -19.51 12.73
CA THR A 30 14.37 -18.06 12.71
C THR A 30 14.32 -17.60 11.25
N ILE A 31 13.40 -16.69 10.95
CA ILE A 31 13.30 -16.00 9.67
C ILE A 31 13.74 -14.56 9.88
N ASN A 32 14.76 -14.13 9.16
CA ASN A 32 15.21 -12.75 9.15
C ASN A 32 14.70 -12.05 7.88
N GLY A 33 14.40 -10.77 7.99
CA GLY A 33 14.05 -9.96 6.84
C GLY A 33 14.46 -8.50 7.01
N LYS A 34 14.46 -7.78 5.89
CA LYS A 34 14.77 -6.37 5.80
C LYS A 34 13.76 -5.68 4.89
N ILE A 35 13.18 -4.60 5.37
CA ILE A 35 12.28 -3.73 4.62
C ILE A 35 13.09 -2.57 4.03
N GLU A 36 13.03 -2.38 2.71
CA GLU A 36 13.65 -1.26 2.02
C GLU A 36 12.69 -0.07 2.01
N ALA A 37 12.79 0.82 3.01
CA ALA A 37 12.06 2.07 3.06
C ALA A 37 12.89 3.15 3.78
N PRO A 38 12.51 4.43 3.69
CA PRO A 38 13.11 5.47 4.52
C PRO A 38 12.94 5.16 6.02
N SER A 39 13.96 5.49 6.82
CA SER A 39 14.01 5.15 8.25
C SER A 39 12.83 5.65 9.07
N PHE A 40 12.26 6.81 8.71
CA PHE A 40 11.09 7.39 9.37
C PHE A 40 9.82 6.53 9.24
N SER A 41 9.74 5.66 8.23
CA SER A 41 8.55 4.81 7.99
C SER A 41 8.42 3.71 9.04
N PHE A 42 9.56 3.18 9.51
CA PHE A 42 9.61 1.96 10.32
C PHE A 42 8.91 2.08 11.68
N GLU A 43 8.80 3.30 12.23
CA GLU A 43 8.07 3.56 13.47
C GLU A 43 6.57 3.23 13.35
N ASN A 44 6.01 3.41 12.16
CA ASN A 44 4.60 3.16 11.84
C ASN A 44 4.37 1.80 11.17
N THR A 45 5.42 1.19 10.61
CA THR A 45 5.32 -0.14 10.00
C THR A 45 4.97 -1.22 11.02
N ARG A 46 4.03 -2.09 10.68
CA ARG A 46 3.63 -3.28 11.45
C ARG A 46 3.66 -4.52 10.56
N ILE A 47 4.27 -5.59 11.05
CA ILE A 47 4.37 -6.86 10.35
C ILE A 47 3.43 -7.86 11.04
N PHE A 48 2.52 -8.42 10.26
CA PHE A 48 1.56 -9.42 10.69
C PHE A 48 1.91 -10.75 10.05
N ILE A 49 1.79 -11.82 10.82
CA ILE A 49 1.90 -13.20 10.33
C ILE A 49 0.68 -13.98 10.78
N SER A 50 0.05 -14.69 9.85
CA SER A 50 -1.15 -15.47 10.17
C SER A 50 -0.86 -16.50 11.27
N GLY A 51 -1.87 -16.82 12.08
CA GLY A 51 -1.71 -17.76 13.20
C GLY A 51 -0.91 -17.22 14.40
N ARG A 52 -0.48 -15.95 14.40
CA ARG A 52 0.09 -15.27 15.57
C ARG A 52 -0.74 -14.06 15.99
N PRO A 53 -0.95 -13.87 17.31
CA PRO A 53 -1.65 -12.69 17.82
C PRO A 53 -0.75 -11.45 17.86
N SER A 54 0.56 -11.62 18.01
CA SER A 54 1.50 -10.52 18.20
C SER A 54 1.97 -9.96 16.85
N GLN A 55 1.80 -8.65 16.66
CA GLN A 55 2.47 -7.89 15.61
C GLN A 55 3.97 -7.74 15.88
N ILE A 56 4.77 -7.72 14.82
CA ILE A 56 6.22 -7.52 14.88
C ILE A 56 6.52 -6.11 14.35
N ARG A 57 7.46 -5.41 15.00
CA ARG A 57 7.96 -4.12 14.54
C ARG A 57 9.37 -4.27 13.98
N PRO A 58 9.68 -3.68 12.81
CA PRO A 58 11.05 -3.57 12.36
C PRO A 58 11.85 -2.63 13.27
N ASN A 59 13.17 -2.75 13.25
CA ASN A 59 14.06 -1.77 13.87
C ASN A 59 14.21 -0.51 13.00
N SER A 60 15.02 0.46 13.45
CA SER A 60 15.32 1.70 12.74
C SER A 60 16.00 1.50 11.37
N ASP A 61 16.56 0.33 11.12
CA ASP A 61 17.24 -0.05 9.89
C ASP A 61 16.37 -0.93 8.98
N GLY A 62 15.10 -1.14 9.35
CA GLY A 62 14.13 -1.95 8.61
C GLY A 62 14.25 -3.46 8.82
N PHE A 63 15.15 -3.93 9.68
CA PHE A 63 15.31 -5.35 9.98
C PHE A 63 14.26 -5.86 10.96
N PHE A 64 13.83 -7.09 10.77
CA PHE A 64 12.94 -7.79 11.68
C PHE A 64 13.30 -9.27 11.77
N LYS A 65 12.85 -9.91 12.85
CA LYS A 65 13.13 -11.32 13.15
C LYS A 65 11.85 -12.02 13.59
N ILE A 66 11.54 -13.15 12.96
CA ILE A 66 10.44 -14.04 13.34
C ILE A 66 11.04 -15.32 13.88
N THR A 67 10.80 -15.63 15.15
CA THR A 67 11.33 -16.85 15.79
C THR A 67 10.22 -17.82 16.15
N ASN A 68 10.55 -19.11 16.28
CA ASN A 68 9.68 -20.17 16.82
C ASN A 68 8.44 -20.43 15.96
N LEU A 69 8.56 -20.34 14.64
CA LEU A 69 7.43 -20.58 13.73
C LEU A 69 7.27 -22.10 13.52
N PRO A 70 6.12 -22.70 13.89
CA PRO A 70 5.93 -24.13 13.70
C PRO A 70 5.74 -24.48 12.22
N VAL A 71 5.86 -25.78 11.89
CA VAL A 71 5.56 -26.31 10.55
C VAL A 71 4.14 -25.91 10.13
N GLY A 72 4.01 -25.42 8.90
CA GLY A 72 2.75 -24.89 8.38
C GLY A 72 2.94 -23.80 7.33
N ASN A 73 1.82 -23.30 6.80
CA ASN A 73 1.78 -22.23 5.81
C ASN A 73 1.27 -20.95 6.47
N TYR A 74 1.97 -19.85 6.21
CA TYR A 74 1.71 -18.56 6.83
C TYR A 74 1.64 -17.46 5.79
N LEU A 75 0.76 -16.49 6.01
CA LEU A 75 0.72 -15.25 5.25
C LEU A 75 1.39 -14.16 6.08
N LEU A 76 2.43 -13.56 5.52
CA LEU A 76 3.11 -12.39 6.07
C LEU A 76 2.61 -11.15 5.33
N ARG A 77 2.06 -10.21 6.10
CA ARG A 77 1.55 -8.93 5.61
C ARG A 77 2.24 -7.79 6.32
N ILE A 78 2.59 -6.77 5.56
CA ILE A 78 3.23 -5.56 6.09
C ILE A 78 2.24 -4.42 5.90
N ILE A 79 1.97 -3.69 6.97
CA ILE A 79 1.09 -2.55 6.99
C ILE A 79 1.92 -1.33 7.34
N ASP A 80 1.88 -0.34 6.47
CA ASP A 80 2.51 0.96 6.64
C ASP A 80 1.54 2.05 6.18
N LEU A 81 1.76 3.29 6.60
CA LEU A 81 0.91 4.42 6.24
C LEU A 81 1.27 4.99 4.86
N ASP A 82 2.57 5.01 4.54
CA ASP A 82 3.13 5.71 3.39
C ASP A 82 3.47 4.77 2.25
N PHE A 83 3.60 3.47 2.52
CA PHE A 83 4.06 2.48 1.53
C PHE A 83 3.15 1.26 1.47
N VAL A 84 2.97 0.76 0.25
CA VAL A 84 2.23 -0.49 0.01
C VAL A 84 3.23 -1.60 -0.34
N TYR A 85 3.05 -2.77 0.26
CA TYR A 85 3.92 -3.92 0.10
C TYR A 85 3.15 -5.13 -0.42
N ASN A 86 3.88 -6.05 -1.07
CA ASN A 86 3.35 -7.37 -1.38
C ASN A 86 3.02 -8.16 -0.10
N THR A 87 2.05 -9.07 -0.21
CA THR A 87 1.86 -10.13 0.79
C THR A 87 2.77 -11.30 0.43
N TYR A 88 3.30 -12.00 1.42
CA TYR A 88 4.21 -13.12 1.22
C TYR A 88 3.64 -14.40 1.84
N GLU A 89 3.73 -15.51 1.12
CA GLU A 89 3.46 -16.83 1.68
C GLU A 89 4.77 -17.45 2.18
N ILE A 90 4.78 -17.90 3.43
CA ILE A 90 5.90 -18.58 4.06
C ILE A 90 5.46 -20.00 4.37
N GLN A 91 6.10 -20.97 3.73
CA GLN A 91 5.86 -22.39 3.94
C GLN A 91 7.00 -22.97 4.79
N VAL A 92 6.71 -23.34 6.02
CA VAL A 92 7.67 -23.97 6.95
C VAL A 92 7.48 -25.48 6.92
N PHE A 93 8.56 -26.23 6.73
CA PHE A 93 8.54 -27.69 6.66
C PHE A 93 9.79 -28.30 7.30
N GLU A 94 9.70 -29.57 7.66
CA GLU A 94 10.82 -30.36 8.14
C GLU A 94 11.56 -31.02 6.99
N GLN A 95 12.89 -31.01 7.06
CA GLN A 95 13.75 -31.78 6.19
C GLN A 95 14.73 -32.60 7.02
N ALA A 96 14.72 -33.91 6.82
CA ALA A 96 15.72 -34.81 7.38
C ALA A 96 17.02 -34.68 6.59
N THR A 97 18.06 -34.15 7.22
CA THR A 97 19.41 -34.05 6.64
C THR A 97 20.38 -34.76 7.56
N ASN A 98 21.06 -35.79 7.06
CA ASN A 98 22.04 -36.59 7.81
C ASN A 98 21.50 -37.14 9.15
N GLY A 99 20.25 -37.62 9.16
CA GLY A 99 19.62 -38.20 10.35
C GLY A 99 19.17 -37.18 11.41
N ARG A 100 19.27 -35.87 11.13
CA ARG A 100 18.71 -34.80 11.97
C ARG A 100 17.55 -34.12 11.25
N ASN A 101 16.44 -33.91 11.96
CA ASN A 101 15.33 -33.12 11.45
C ASN A 101 15.67 -31.64 11.62
N THR A 102 15.70 -30.91 10.51
CA THR A 102 15.91 -29.46 10.49
C THR A 102 14.67 -28.78 9.94
N LEU A 103 14.32 -27.61 10.49
CA LEU A 103 13.24 -26.78 9.94
C LEU A 103 13.80 -25.89 8.84
N LEU A 104 13.16 -25.92 7.70
CA LEU A 104 13.42 -25.06 6.56
C LEU A 104 12.15 -24.30 6.20
N TYR A 105 12.30 -23.26 5.39
CA TYR A 105 11.17 -22.55 4.81
C TYR A 105 11.38 -22.18 3.35
N LYS A 106 10.26 -22.05 2.65
CA LYS A 106 10.16 -21.43 1.32
C LYS A 106 9.32 -20.17 1.44
N LYS A 107 9.57 -19.22 0.55
CA LYS A 107 8.91 -17.92 0.50
C LYS A 107 8.47 -17.62 -0.91
N PHE A 108 7.25 -17.12 -1.03
CA PHE A 108 6.62 -16.78 -2.30
C PHE A 108 5.97 -15.41 -2.18
N VAL A 109 5.94 -14.66 -3.28
CA VAL A 109 5.05 -13.52 -3.38
C VAL A 109 3.62 -14.07 -3.50
N PHE A 110 2.72 -13.65 -2.61
CA PHE A 110 1.33 -14.09 -2.63
C PHE A 110 0.48 -13.08 -3.38
N ASP A 111 -0.13 -13.50 -4.48
CA ASP A 111 -1.09 -12.68 -5.21
C ASP A 111 -2.48 -12.89 -4.62
N ILE A 112 -3.01 -11.83 -4.01
CA ILE A 112 -4.30 -11.83 -3.34
C ILE A 112 -5.45 -12.03 -4.35
N LEU A 113 -5.28 -11.59 -5.59
CA LEU A 113 -6.33 -11.66 -6.61
C LEU A 113 -6.51 -13.07 -7.15
N SER A 114 -5.40 -13.75 -7.47
CA SER A 114 -5.43 -15.13 -7.95
C SER A 114 -5.55 -16.16 -6.82
N GLY A 115 -5.11 -15.82 -5.60
CA GLY A 115 -5.08 -16.74 -4.47
C GLY A 115 -4.04 -17.86 -4.62
N ILE A 116 -3.12 -17.72 -5.59
CA ILE A 116 -2.09 -18.71 -5.90
C ILE A 116 -0.73 -18.15 -5.47
N PRO A 117 0.18 -18.97 -4.89
CA PRO A 117 1.55 -18.55 -4.66
C PRO A 117 2.22 -18.20 -5.98
N GLY A 118 2.71 -16.96 -6.07
CA GLY A 118 3.43 -16.44 -7.22
C GLY A 118 4.89 -16.86 -7.24
N GLU A 119 5.76 -15.94 -7.66
CA GLU A 119 7.18 -16.23 -7.83
C GLU A 119 7.87 -16.59 -6.49
N ARG A 120 8.70 -17.64 -6.54
CA ARG A 120 9.53 -18.06 -5.41
C ARG A 120 10.68 -17.08 -5.22
N ILE A 121 10.81 -16.54 -4.01
CA ILE A 121 11.89 -15.62 -3.68
C ILE A 121 13.13 -16.44 -3.28
N SER A 122 14.23 -16.19 -3.96
CA SER A 122 15.51 -16.85 -3.68
C SER A 122 16.22 -16.22 -2.46
N GLY A 123 17.13 -16.97 -1.84
CA GLY A 123 17.95 -16.52 -0.71
C GLY A 123 17.35 -16.85 0.67
N ASN A 124 18.15 -16.67 1.72
CA ASN A 124 17.71 -16.94 3.09
C ASN A 124 16.88 -15.77 3.62
N ASP A 125 17.40 -14.55 3.55
CA ASP A 125 16.75 -13.38 4.14
C ASP A 125 15.61 -12.82 3.27
N LEU A 126 14.54 -12.36 3.91
CA LEU A 126 13.40 -11.77 3.23
C LEU A 126 13.65 -10.28 2.96
N HIS A 127 14.12 -9.96 1.75
CA HIS A 127 14.25 -8.58 1.27
C HIS A 127 12.92 -8.11 0.71
N ILE A 128 12.29 -7.16 1.40
CA ILE A 128 10.99 -6.61 1.04
C ILE A 128 11.18 -5.22 0.46
N LYS A 129 10.62 -5.01 -0.74
CA LYS A 129 10.57 -3.70 -1.38
C LYS A 129 9.13 -3.21 -1.45
N PRO A 130 8.88 -1.91 -1.27
CA PRO A 130 7.57 -1.32 -1.48
C PRO A 130 7.22 -1.43 -2.96
N LEU A 131 5.94 -1.67 -3.23
CA LEU A 131 5.37 -1.61 -4.58
C LEU A 131 5.30 -0.16 -5.05
N TYR A 132 4.79 0.72 -4.18
CA TYR A 132 4.66 2.15 -4.42
C TYR A 132 4.51 2.91 -3.10
N SER A 133 4.70 4.23 -3.17
CA SER A 133 4.46 5.18 -2.10
C SER A 133 3.09 5.85 -2.28
N THR A 134 2.25 5.84 -1.25
CA THR A 134 0.93 6.49 -1.25
C THR A 134 1.05 8.02 -1.28
N LYS A 135 2.21 8.57 -0.90
CA LYS A 135 2.48 10.02 -0.90
C LYS A 135 2.75 10.59 -2.29
N GLU A 136 3.30 9.80 -3.21
CA GLU A 136 3.67 10.29 -4.55
C GLU A 136 2.49 10.37 -5.51
N GLU A 137 1.52 9.46 -5.35
CA GLU A 137 0.32 9.36 -6.21
C GLU A 137 -0.50 10.66 -6.21
N ASN A 138 -0.60 11.34 -5.07
CA ASN A 138 -1.39 12.58 -4.95
C ASN A 138 -0.82 13.79 -5.70
N LYS A 139 0.50 13.87 -5.94
CA LYS A 139 1.08 15.08 -6.58
C LYS A 139 0.96 15.06 -8.10
N SER A 140 1.17 13.90 -8.72
CA SER A 140 1.06 13.77 -10.18
C SER A 140 -0.39 13.73 -10.63
N GLU A 141 -1.29 13.12 -9.85
CA GLU A 141 -2.73 13.13 -10.14
C GLU A 141 -3.33 14.53 -10.05
N LEU A 142 -2.92 15.36 -9.08
CA LEU A 142 -3.38 16.74 -9.00
C LEU A 142 -2.94 17.57 -10.20
N LEU A 143 -1.65 17.52 -10.57
CA LEU A 143 -1.16 18.28 -11.73
C LEU A 143 -1.75 17.78 -13.03
N SER A 144 -1.86 16.46 -13.22
CA SER A 144 -2.47 15.88 -14.42
C SER A 144 -3.98 16.14 -14.48
N SER A 145 -4.68 16.19 -13.35
CA SER A 145 -6.08 16.59 -13.26
C SER A 145 -6.27 18.06 -13.61
N VAL A 146 -5.41 18.96 -13.12
CA VAL A 146 -5.45 20.37 -13.53
C VAL A 146 -5.12 20.53 -15.02
N LEU A 147 -4.13 19.79 -15.53
CA LEU A 147 -3.79 19.81 -16.95
C LEU A 147 -4.90 19.23 -17.83
N SER A 148 -5.63 18.23 -17.34
CA SER A 148 -6.75 17.61 -18.05
C SER A 148 -7.99 18.50 -18.05
N LEU A 149 -8.22 19.28 -16.99
CA LEU A 149 -9.23 20.33 -16.96
C LEU A 149 -8.94 21.42 -18.02
N LEU A 150 -7.67 21.78 -18.22
CA LEU A 150 -7.25 22.70 -19.30
C LEU A 150 -7.45 22.13 -20.72
N LYS A 151 -7.64 20.80 -20.88
CA LYS A 151 -7.99 20.21 -22.18
C LYS A 151 -9.48 20.40 -22.52
N ASN A 152 -10.31 20.78 -21.55
CA ASN A 152 -11.71 21.05 -21.80
C ASN A 152 -11.88 22.49 -22.34
N PRO A 153 -12.34 22.69 -23.59
CA PRO A 153 -12.46 24.02 -24.18
C PRO A 153 -13.41 24.93 -23.39
N LEU A 154 -14.41 24.38 -22.70
CA LEU A 154 -15.33 25.15 -21.87
C LEU A 154 -14.61 25.74 -20.65
N VAL A 155 -13.74 24.97 -20.01
CA VAL A 155 -12.92 25.42 -18.87
C VAL A 155 -11.94 26.50 -19.32
N VAL A 156 -11.29 26.34 -20.46
CA VAL A 156 -10.35 27.32 -21.02
C VAL A 156 -11.05 28.64 -21.33
N ILE A 157 -12.21 28.61 -22.00
CA ILE A 157 -12.98 29.81 -22.31
C ILE A 157 -13.42 30.53 -21.03
N THR A 158 -13.82 29.77 -20.01
CA THR A 158 -14.19 30.33 -18.70
C THR A 158 -12.99 31.02 -18.05
N LEU A 159 -11.82 30.38 -18.05
CA LEU A 159 -10.59 30.94 -17.49
C LEU A 159 -10.16 32.22 -18.23
N ILE A 160 -10.21 32.20 -19.57
CA ILE A 160 -9.89 33.37 -20.41
C ILE A 160 -10.86 34.51 -20.13
N SER A 161 -12.16 34.23 -20.04
CA SER A 161 -13.18 35.25 -19.74
C SER A 161 -12.95 35.89 -18.37
N LEU A 162 -12.56 35.08 -17.38
CA LEU A 162 -12.19 35.55 -16.04
C LEU A 162 -10.94 36.43 -16.11
N CYS A 163 -9.89 36.00 -16.81
CA CYS A 163 -8.69 36.81 -17.02
C CYS A 163 -9.00 38.14 -17.70
N ILE A 164 -9.82 38.16 -18.77
CA ILE A 164 -10.21 39.40 -19.46
C ILE A 164 -10.96 40.34 -18.51
N THR A 165 -11.91 39.81 -17.73
CA THR A 165 -12.72 40.60 -16.80
C THR A 165 -11.86 41.29 -15.72
N TYR A 166 -10.79 40.63 -15.26
CA TYR A 166 -9.89 41.19 -14.24
C TYR A 166 -8.73 42.01 -14.82
N ALA A 167 -8.25 41.68 -16.03
CA ALA A 167 -7.13 42.38 -16.66
C ALA A 167 -7.56 43.68 -17.36
N LEU A 168 -8.78 43.74 -17.92
CA LEU A 168 -9.26 44.92 -18.64
C LEU A 168 -9.26 46.20 -17.77
N PRO A 169 -9.74 46.19 -16.52
CA PRO A 169 -9.69 47.38 -15.66
C PRO A 169 -8.25 47.85 -15.41
N MET A 170 -7.31 46.92 -15.14
CA MET A 170 -5.90 47.28 -14.91
C MET A 170 -5.24 47.87 -16.15
N LEU A 171 -5.63 47.41 -17.35
CA LEU A 171 -5.15 48.00 -18.59
C LEU A 171 -5.74 49.38 -18.84
N GLN A 172 -7.03 49.60 -18.52
CA GLN A 172 -7.69 50.91 -18.65
C GLN A 172 -7.07 51.97 -17.72
N ASP A 173 -6.71 51.59 -16.49
CA ASP A 173 -6.05 52.50 -15.55
C ASP A 173 -4.61 52.86 -15.96
N SER A 174 -4.00 52.08 -16.87
CA SER A 174 -2.63 52.30 -17.37
C SER A 174 -2.55 53.10 -18.67
N LEU A 175 -3.69 53.40 -19.30
CA LEU A 175 -3.73 54.19 -20.53
C LEU A 175 -3.89 55.67 -20.19
N ASP A 176 -3.01 56.51 -20.74
CA ASP A 176 -3.13 57.96 -20.62
C ASP A 176 -4.45 58.45 -21.24
N ALA A 177 -5.01 59.52 -20.66
CA ALA A 177 -6.32 60.08 -21.04
C ALA A 177 -6.43 60.41 -22.55
N GLU A 178 -5.32 60.76 -23.19
CA GLU A 178 -5.22 61.06 -24.62
C GLU A 178 -5.49 59.81 -25.50
N ALA A 179 -5.00 58.63 -25.10
CA ALA A 179 -5.23 57.38 -25.84
C ALA A 179 -6.66 56.85 -25.65
N MET A 180 -7.30 57.14 -24.51
CA MET A 180 -8.70 56.82 -24.27
C MET A 180 -9.66 57.67 -25.14
N GLU A 181 -9.29 58.91 -25.43
CA GLU A 181 -10.06 59.81 -26.30
C GLU A 181 -10.01 59.39 -27.78
N GLU A 182 -8.88 58.84 -28.23
CA GLU A 182 -8.74 58.29 -29.59
C GLU A 182 -9.54 56.99 -29.79
N ILE A 183 -9.55 56.09 -28.80
CA ILE A 183 -10.20 54.77 -28.90
C ILE A 183 -11.74 54.87 -28.79
N THR A 184 -12.26 55.79 -27.99
CA THR A 184 -13.73 55.93 -27.79
C THR A 184 -14.43 56.75 -28.87
N GLY A 185 -13.67 57.32 -29.82
CA GLY A 185 -14.19 57.91 -31.04
C GLY A 185 -15.26 58.96 -30.75
N SER A 186 -14.82 60.12 -30.27
CA SER A 186 -15.63 61.34 -30.31
C SER A 186 -16.15 61.55 -31.73
N ILE A 187 -17.41 61.19 -32.01
CA ILE A 187 -18.10 61.56 -33.25
C ILE A 187 -18.15 63.09 -33.24
N PRO A 188 -17.42 63.78 -34.14
CA PRO A 188 -17.39 65.23 -34.13
C PRO A 188 -18.79 65.74 -34.48
N GLY A 189 -19.34 66.57 -33.59
CA GLY A 189 -20.71 67.05 -33.63
C GLY A 189 -21.16 67.55 -35.00
N GLY A 190 -22.03 66.77 -35.63
CA GLY A 190 -22.83 67.21 -36.75
C GLY A 190 -23.86 68.23 -36.25
N LYS A 191 -23.60 69.52 -36.47
CA LYS A 191 -24.58 70.59 -36.30
C LYS A 191 -25.78 70.31 -37.21
N LEU A 192 -26.90 69.88 -36.64
CA LEU A 192 -28.20 69.95 -37.29
C LEU A 192 -28.59 71.42 -37.44
N LYS A 193 -28.52 71.94 -38.67
CA LYS A 193 -29.20 73.18 -39.04
C LYS A 193 -30.70 72.87 -39.14
N ILE A 194 -31.48 73.50 -38.26
CA ILE A 194 -32.94 73.66 -38.40
C ILE A 194 -33.18 74.94 -39.20
#